data_AF-A0A1A8EBK8-F1
#
_entry.id   AF-A0A1A8EBK8-F1
#
_cell.length_a   1.000
_cell.length_b   1.000
_cell.length_c   1.000
_cell.angle_alpha   90.00
_cell.angle_beta   90.00
_cell.angle_gamma   90.00
#
_symmetry.space_group_name_H-M   'P 1'
#
loop_
_entity.id
_entity.type
_entity.pdbx_description
1 polymer ?
#
loop_
_entity_poly.entity_id
_entity_poly.type
_entity_poly.pdbx_seq_one_letter_code
_entity_poly.pdbx_strand_id
1 'polypeptide(L)'
;IDPRNAATKSCLECLSSYCNDHLESHYTDSALRRHTLVGPVANLVDNVCKEHHKLLKLFCRDDGVVLCDICVSSHHTNHDVVPVQWGYNNMQDMLGELEIKVQRKIQERLQKVQNMR
;
A
#
# COMPACT_ATOMS: atom_id res chain seq x y z
N ILE A 1 24.04 5.11 -12.81
CA ILE A 1 23.53 3.74 -12.55
C ILE A 1 23.32 3.10 -13.92
N ASP A 2 23.94 1.95 -14.20
CA ASP A 2 23.70 1.22 -15.45
C ASP A 2 22.20 0.87 -15.53
N PRO A 3 21.47 1.19 -16.61
CA PRO A 3 20.05 0.85 -16.75
C PRO A 3 19.75 -0.64 -16.55
N ARG A 4 20.71 -1.53 -16.84
CA ARG A 4 20.59 -2.98 -16.62
C ARG A 4 20.60 -3.37 -15.14
N ASN A 5 21.16 -2.51 -14.29
CA ASN A 5 21.20 -2.69 -12.84
C ASN A 5 20.07 -1.91 -12.13
N ALA A 6 19.15 -1.30 -12.88
CA ALA A 6 17.97 -0.70 -12.29
C ALA A 6 17.09 -1.80 -11.67
N ALA A 7 16.68 -1.60 -10.41
CA ALA A 7 15.75 -2.51 -9.78
C ALA A 7 14.41 -2.48 -10.51
N THR A 8 13.87 -3.67 -10.81
CA THR A 8 12.56 -3.84 -11.44
C THR A 8 11.52 -4.34 -10.46
N LYS A 9 11.95 -5.03 -9.38
CA LYS A 9 11.09 -5.49 -8.30
C LYS A 9 11.77 -5.37 -6.95
N SER A 10 10.96 -5.33 -5.90
CA SER A 10 11.41 -5.47 -4.52
C SER A 10 10.72 -6.66 -3.86
N CYS A 11 11.47 -7.40 -3.05
CA CYS A 11 10.92 -8.47 -2.22
C CYS A 11 10.65 -7.94 -0.81
N LEU A 12 9.41 -8.05 -0.35
CA LEU A 12 9.02 -7.58 0.99
C LEU A 12 9.65 -8.43 2.09
N GLU A 13 9.81 -9.73 1.87
CA GLU A 13 10.40 -10.64 2.85
C GLU A 13 11.94 -10.52 2.92
N CYS A 14 12.62 -10.28 1.80
CA CYS A 14 14.08 -10.09 1.76
C CYS A 14 14.51 -8.65 2.05
N LEU A 15 13.57 -7.70 2.08
CA LEU A 15 13.83 -6.26 2.23
C LEU A 15 14.91 -5.75 1.27
N SER A 16 14.89 -6.30 0.05
CA SER A 16 15.89 -6.03 -1.00
C SER A 16 15.21 -5.81 -2.34
N SER A 17 15.84 -4.98 -3.17
CA SER A 17 15.40 -4.70 -4.54
C SER A 17 16.36 -5.34 -5.54
N TYR A 18 15.80 -5.88 -6.62
CA TYR A 18 16.52 -6.69 -7.60
C TYR A 18 16.23 -6.18 -9.01
N CYS A 19 17.26 -6.21 -9.88
CA CYS A 19 17.06 -6.13 -11.32
C CYS A 19 16.55 -7.48 -11.86
N ASN A 20 16.11 -7.52 -13.11
CA ASN A 20 15.53 -8.74 -13.71
C ASN A 20 16.46 -9.96 -13.62
N ASP A 21 17.76 -9.79 -13.88
CA ASP A 21 18.73 -10.88 -13.88
C ASP A 21 18.87 -11.53 -12.49
N HIS A 22 18.67 -10.76 -11.42
CA HIS A 22 18.76 -11.24 -10.04
C HIS A 22 17.43 -11.71 -9.45
N LEU A 23 16.34 -11.69 -10.23
CA LEU A 23 15.02 -12.18 -9.78
C LEU A 23 14.79 -13.66 -10.06
N GLU A 24 15.64 -14.31 -10.86
CA GLU A 24 15.41 -15.69 -11.31
C GLU A 24 15.15 -16.65 -10.15
N SER A 25 15.91 -16.53 -9.06
CA SER A 25 15.76 -17.38 -7.86
C SER A 25 14.39 -17.24 -7.19
N HIS A 26 13.77 -16.05 -7.23
CA HIS A 26 12.41 -15.85 -6.73
C HIS A 26 11.34 -16.54 -7.58
N TYR A 27 11.65 -16.96 -8.80
CA TYR A 27 10.72 -17.70 -9.65
C TYR A 27 10.97 -19.20 -9.67
N THR A 28 12.22 -19.61 -9.50
CA THR A 28 12.66 -21.00 -9.64
C THR A 28 12.81 -21.74 -8.31
N ASP A 29 13.26 -21.07 -7.25
CA ASP A 29 13.42 -21.70 -5.94
C ASP A 29 12.08 -21.78 -5.20
N SER A 30 11.67 -22.99 -4.85
CA SER A 30 10.47 -23.28 -4.04
C SER A 30 10.37 -22.44 -2.75
N ALA A 31 11.49 -22.14 -2.09
CA ALA A 31 11.52 -21.39 -0.84
C ALA A 31 11.20 -19.90 -1.05
N LEU A 32 11.62 -19.36 -2.19
CA LEU A 32 11.52 -17.94 -2.55
C LEU A 32 10.29 -17.63 -3.41
N ARG A 33 9.72 -18.64 -4.09
CA ARG A 33 8.54 -18.48 -4.97
C ARG A 33 7.29 -18.01 -4.23
N ARG A 34 7.24 -18.19 -2.91
CA ARG A 34 6.17 -17.67 -2.04
C ARG A 34 6.40 -16.23 -1.58
N HIS A 35 7.56 -15.64 -1.87
CA HIS A 35 7.84 -14.27 -1.49
C HIS A 35 7.02 -13.29 -2.34
N THR A 36 6.70 -12.15 -1.74
CA THR A 36 5.90 -11.10 -2.37
C THR A 36 6.82 -10.16 -3.12
N LEU A 37 6.74 -10.18 -4.45
CA LEU A 37 7.45 -9.23 -5.32
C LEU A 37 6.53 -8.08 -5.73
N VAL A 38 6.90 -6.87 -5.35
CA VAL A 38 6.22 -5.62 -5.74
C VAL A 38 7.10 -4.80 -6.68
N GLY A 39 6.60 -3.66 -7.18
CA GLY A 39 7.44 -2.72 -7.91
C GLY A 39 8.66 -2.24 -7.10
N PRO A 40 9.59 -1.50 -7.70
CA PRO A 40 10.71 -0.93 -6.97
C PRO A 40 10.19 -0.01 -5.86
N VAL A 41 10.58 -0.27 -4.61
CA VAL A 41 10.21 0.53 -3.44
C VAL A 41 11.50 1.15 -2.91
N ALA A 42 11.54 2.48 -2.80
CA ALA A 42 12.75 3.18 -2.37
C ALA A 42 13.13 2.87 -0.92
N ASN A 43 12.12 2.69 -0.05
CA ASN A 43 12.34 2.40 1.37
C ASN A 43 11.53 1.18 1.84
N LEU A 44 12.13 0.01 1.79
CA LEU A 44 11.46 -1.25 2.20
C LEU A 44 11.28 -1.35 3.72
N VAL A 45 12.16 -0.73 4.52
CA VAL A 45 12.09 -0.83 5.98
C VAL A 45 10.87 -0.12 6.57
N ASP A 46 10.26 0.82 5.85
CA ASP A 46 9.00 1.45 6.26
C ASP A 46 7.83 0.45 6.27
N ASN A 47 7.94 -0.69 5.59
CA ASN A 47 6.94 -1.75 5.59
C ASN A 47 7.12 -2.76 6.74
N VAL A 48 8.04 -2.49 7.66
CA VAL A 48 8.36 -3.37 8.78
C VAL A 48 8.00 -2.68 10.09
N CYS A 49 7.29 -3.39 10.96
CA CYS A 49 7.03 -2.95 12.31
C CYS A 49 8.35 -2.79 13.05
N LYS A 50 8.62 -1.57 13.56
CA LYS A 50 9.87 -1.24 14.25
C LYS A 50 10.05 -2.00 15.57
N GLU A 51 8.95 -2.39 16.21
CA GLU A 51 8.98 -3.12 17.47
C GLU A 51 9.13 -4.63 17.24
N HIS A 52 8.32 -5.18 16.35
CA HIS A 52 8.19 -6.63 16.18
C HIS A 52 9.02 -7.21 15.03
N HIS A 53 9.59 -6.34 14.18
CA HIS A 53 10.36 -6.74 13.00
C HIS A 53 9.57 -7.65 12.04
N LYS A 54 8.25 -7.45 12.00
CA LYS A 54 7.30 -8.16 11.12
C LYS A 54 6.74 -7.22 10.07
N LEU A 55 6.39 -7.76 8.91
CA LEU A 55 5.76 -6.98 7.84
C LEU A 55 4.42 -6.38 8.31
N LEU A 56 4.21 -5.11 7.97
CA LEU A 56 2.96 -4.41 8.16
C LEU A 56 1.98 -4.85 7.08
N LYS A 57 0.99 -5.66 7.45
CA LYS A 57 0.02 -6.28 6.52
C LYS A 57 -1.43 -5.98 6.88
N LEU A 58 -1.66 -5.34 8.02
CA LEU A 58 -2.97 -5.09 8.60
C LEU A 58 -3.17 -3.58 8.76
N PHE A 59 -4.42 -3.15 8.78
CA PHE A 59 -4.82 -1.76 8.95
C PHE A 59 -5.92 -1.69 10.01
N CYS A 60 -5.67 -0.93 11.08
CA CYS A 60 -6.67 -0.61 12.08
C CYS A 60 -7.46 0.62 11.63
N ARG A 61 -8.77 0.48 11.47
CA ARG A 61 -9.65 1.55 11.03
C ARG A 61 -9.94 2.57 12.13
N ASP A 62 -9.98 2.11 13.38
CA ASP A 62 -10.27 2.95 14.53
C ASP A 62 -9.15 3.96 14.77
N ASP A 63 -7.90 3.51 14.64
CA ASP A 63 -6.70 4.34 14.87
C ASP A 63 -6.08 4.90 13.57
N GLY A 64 -6.49 4.38 12.40
CA GLY A 64 -5.96 4.81 11.11
C GLY A 64 -4.50 4.43 10.87
N VAL A 65 -4.01 3.33 11.45
CA VAL A 65 -2.60 2.90 11.39
C VAL A 65 -2.42 1.53 10.76
N VAL A 66 -1.27 1.33 10.10
CA VAL A 66 -0.84 0.01 9.58
C VAL A 66 -0.04 -0.76 10.62
N LEU A 67 -0.32 -2.05 10.75
CA LEU A 67 0.11 -2.90 11.86
C LEU A 67 0.66 -4.24 11.37
N CYS A 68 1.47 -4.87 12.22
CA CYS A 68 1.78 -6.30 12.11
C CYS A 68 0.82 -7.14 12.96
N ASP A 69 0.86 -8.45 12.80
CA ASP A 69 0.04 -9.43 13.53
C ASP A 69 0.24 -9.37 15.05
N ILE A 70 1.46 -9.08 15.50
CA ILE A 70 1.75 -8.97 16.93
C ILE A 70 1.14 -7.70 17.53
N CYS A 71 1.19 -6.55 16.83
CA CYS A 71 0.52 -5.32 17.30
C CYS A 71 -0.99 -5.55 17.50
N VAL A 72 -1.62 -6.28 16.59
CA VAL A 72 -3.05 -6.57 16.67
C VAL A 72 -3.37 -7.43 17.90
N SER A 73 -2.58 -8.47 18.14
CA SER A 73 -2.81 -9.36 19.29
C SER A 73 -2.41 -8.76 20.65
N SER A 74 -1.59 -7.71 20.68
CA SER A 74 -1.10 -7.09 21.92
C SER A 74 -1.84 -5.80 22.32
N HIS A 75 -2.13 -4.93 21.34
CA HIS A 75 -2.63 -3.57 21.61
C HIS A 75 -3.97 -3.27 20.94
N HIS A 76 -4.32 -3.96 19.85
CA HIS A 76 -5.54 -3.67 19.05
C HIS A 76 -6.50 -4.87 19.01
N THR A 77 -6.61 -5.62 20.10
CA THR A 77 -7.40 -6.88 20.17
C THR A 77 -8.90 -6.68 19.95
N ASN A 78 -9.41 -5.48 20.23
CA ASN A 78 -10.83 -5.14 20.12
C ASN A 78 -11.13 -4.09 19.04
N HIS A 79 -10.15 -3.75 18.19
CA HIS A 79 -10.33 -2.74 17.14
C HIS A 79 -10.78 -3.39 15.82
N ASP A 80 -11.44 -2.62 14.96
CA ASP A 80 -11.73 -3.04 13.58
C ASP A 80 -10.42 -3.07 12.78
N VAL A 81 -9.91 -4.27 12.54
CA VAL A 81 -8.66 -4.51 11.80
C VAL A 81 -8.95 -5.31 10.54
N VAL A 82 -8.50 -4.78 9.40
CA VAL A 82 -8.65 -5.39 8.09
C VAL A 82 -7.29 -5.56 7.40
N PRO A 83 -7.16 -6.41 6.37
CA PRO A 83 -5.95 -6.45 5.56
C PRO A 83 -5.67 -5.08 4.92
N VAL A 84 -4.39 -4.68 4.86
CA VAL A 84 -3.99 -3.34 4.37
C VAL A 84 -4.48 -3.07 2.94
N GLN A 85 -4.45 -4.09 2.07
CA GLN A 85 -4.95 -3.99 0.70
C GLN A 85 -6.44 -3.68 0.65
N TRP A 86 -7.22 -4.24 1.59
CA TRP A 86 -8.65 -3.99 1.67
C TRP A 86 -8.94 -2.57 2.16
N GLY A 87 -8.20 -2.11 3.18
CA GLY A 87 -8.23 -0.71 3.63
C GLY A 87 -7.89 0.28 2.52
N TYR A 88 -6.84 0.00 1.74
CA TYR A 88 -6.43 0.83 0.61
C TYR A 88 -7.52 0.94 -0.46
N ASN A 89 -8.06 -0.18 -0.93
CA ASN A 89 -9.10 -0.20 -1.96
C ASN A 89 -10.34 0.59 -1.51
N ASN A 90 -10.80 0.36 -0.28
CA ASN A 90 -11.96 1.06 0.26
C ASN A 90 -11.73 2.57 0.40
N MET A 91 -10.52 2.99 0.79
CA MET A 91 -10.15 4.40 0.83
C MET A 91 -10.12 5.02 -0.57
N GLN A 92 -9.60 4.32 -1.57
CA GLN A 92 -9.61 4.79 -2.97
C GLN A 92 -11.04 4.98 -3.50
N ASP A 93 -11.94 4.03 -3.23
CA ASP A 93 -13.35 4.14 -3.62
C ASP A 93 -14.01 5.36 -2.96
N MET A 94 -13.78 5.56 -1.66
CA MET A 94 -14.31 6.69 -0.91
C MET A 94 -13.78 8.03 -1.45
N LEU A 95 -12.50 8.11 -1.79
CA LEU A 95 -11.89 9.28 -2.41
C LEU A 95 -12.53 9.57 -3.77
N GLY A 96 -12.70 8.56 -4.63
CA GLY A 96 -13.34 8.72 -5.93
C GLY A 96 -14.78 9.24 -5.83
N GLU A 97 -15.57 8.73 -4.87
CA GLU A 97 -16.91 9.26 -4.61
C GLU A 97 -16.88 10.73 -4.16
N LEU A 98 -15.94 11.09 -3.29
CA LEU A 98 -15.81 12.45 -2.80
C LEU A 98 -15.41 13.40 -3.92
N GLU A 99 -14.48 13.00 -4.78
CA GLU A 99 -14.08 13.74 -5.97
C GLU A 99 -15.27 14.01 -6.88
N ILE A 100 -16.08 13.00 -7.20
CA ILE A 100 -17.31 13.16 -7.99
C ILE A 100 -18.26 14.17 -7.34
N LYS A 101 -18.48 14.07 -6.02
CA LYS A 101 -19.35 14.99 -5.28
C LYS A 101 -18.83 16.43 -5.33
N VAL A 102 -17.51 16.63 -5.21
CA VAL A 102 -16.87 17.94 -5.29
C VAL A 102 -16.99 18.52 -6.70
N GLN A 103 -16.67 17.73 -7.73
CA GLN A 103 -16.78 18.15 -9.14
C GLN A 103 -18.21 18.57 -9.50
N ARG A 104 -19.21 17.80 -9.08
CA ARG A 104 -20.63 18.16 -9.29
C ARG A 104 -20.97 19.52 -8.67
N LYS A 105 -20.55 19.76 -7.41
CA LYS A 105 -20.80 21.04 -6.73
C LYS A 105 -20.11 22.22 -7.43
N ILE A 106 -18.91 22.01 -7.96
CA ILE A 106 -18.19 23.03 -8.74
C ILE A 106 -18.98 23.34 -10.02
N GLN A 107 -19.40 22.31 -10.76
CA GLN A 107 -20.17 22.47 -11.99
C GLN A 107 -21.50 23.20 -11.75
N GLU A 108 -22.23 22.86 -10.69
CA GLU A 108 -23.47 23.54 -10.32
C GLU A 108 -23.26 25.04 -10.03
N ARG A 109 -22.16 25.38 -9.35
CA ARG A 109 -21.81 26.79 -9.08
C ARG A 109 -21.43 27.54 -10.35
N LEU A 110 -20.65 26.92 -11.23
CA LEU A 110 -20.28 27.51 -12.52
C LEU A 110 -21.52 27.77 -13.39
N GLN A 111 -22.45 26.82 -13.45
CA GLN A 111 -23.69 26.99 -14.21
C GLN A 111 -24.54 28.15 -13.66
N LYS A 112 -24.65 28.29 -12.33
CA LYS A 112 -25.34 29.43 -11.72
C LYS A 112 -24.72 30.76 -12.11
N VAL A 113 -23.40 30.86 -12.13
CA VAL A 113 -22.69 32.08 -12.57
C VAL A 113 -22.93 32.37 -14.04
N GLN A 114 -22.92 31.35 -14.89
CA GLN A 114 -23.20 31.51 -16.33
C GLN A 114 -24.63 31.99 -16.59
N ASN A 115 -25.61 31.48 -15.84
CA ASN A 115 -27.02 31.85 -16.01
C ASN A 115 -27.37 33.26 -15.45
N MET A 116 -26.44 33.90 -14.73
CA MET A 116 -26.60 35.29 -14.24
C MET A 116 -26.00 36.34 -15.20
N ARG A 117 -25.30 35.90 -16.24
CA ARG A 117 -24.87 36.75 -17.37
C ARG A 117 -25.94 36.78 -18.44
#